data_AF-A0A956RQ24-F1
#
_entry.id   AF-A0A956RQ24-F1
#
_cell.length_a   1.000
_cell.length_b   1.000
_cell.length_c   1.000
_cell.angle_alpha   90.00
_cell.angle_beta   90.00
_cell.angle_gamma   90.00
#
_symmetry.space_group_name_H-M   'P 1'
#
loop_
_entity.id
_entity.type
_entity.pdbx_description
1 polymer ?
#
loop_
_entity_poly.entity_id
_entity_poly.type
_entity_poly.pdbx_seq_one_letter_code
_entity_poly.pdbx_strand_id
1 'polypeptide(L)'
;MSLYSDPAFDAVTPGSFSDYPCSPEPADEDQIGILLAAPDTVSYMPGTPFANDTAFARVLVCGYYYLPMNTLNLDGDLVEKIVFVAVDAESNRSFTGTMAEESPEEPMPDPEPSDEEPPGPDELVSLPTPADEPIGGWFNPNLADILGLPEGAATYTVYAFLGPYRSNTVTIRVQPRGR
;
A
#
# COMPACT_ATOMS: atom_id res chain seq x y z
N MET A 1 21.41 -0.53 15.86
CA MET A 1 21.33 0.94 15.82
C MET A 1 20.29 1.26 14.76
N SER A 2 19.10 1.64 15.22
CA SER A 2 17.83 1.67 14.48
C SER A 2 17.89 2.53 13.22
N LEU A 3 17.11 2.17 12.20
CA LEU A 3 16.95 2.96 10.97
C LEU A 3 15.87 4.04 11.13
N TYR A 4 14.99 3.87 12.11
CA TYR A 4 13.81 4.69 12.32
C TYR A 4 13.94 5.51 13.60
N SER A 5 13.22 6.63 13.67
CA SER A 5 13.00 7.35 14.93
C SER A 5 12.18 6.54 15.93
N ASP A 6 11.32 5.65 15.43
CA ASP A 6 10.45 4.79 16.22
C ASP A 6 10.85 3.31 16.04
N PRO A 7 11.26 2.61 17.13
CA PRO A 7 11.68 1.21 17.06
C PRO A 7 10.55 0.25 16.66
N ALA A 8 9.27 0.65 16.73
CA ALA A 8 8.14 -0.17 16.28
C ALA A 8 8.27 -0.58 14.80
N PHE A 9 8.98 0.21 14.00
CA PHE A 9 9.16 -0.02 12.57
C PHE A 9 10.36 -0.94 12.22
N ASP A 10 11.26 -1.22 13.18
CA ASP A 10 12.46 -2.02 12.92
C ASP A 10 12.12 -3.48 12.56
N ALA A 11 11.13 -4.06 13.26
CA ALA A 11 10.75 -5.48 13.12
C ALA A 11 9.79 -5.76 11.95
N VAL A 12 9.28 -4.72 11.29
CA VAL A 12 8.27 -4.84 10.23
C VAL A 12 8.88 -5.52 9.00
N THR A 13 8.15 -6.44 8.37
CA THR A 13 8.58 -6.99 7.07
C THR A 13 8.01 -6.12 5.95
N PRO A 14 8.84 -5.51 5.09
CA PRO A 14 8.35 -4.75 3.93
C PRO A 14 7.42 -5.59 3.05
N GLY A 15 6.33 -4.99 2.55
CA GLY A 15 5.35 -5.65 1.67
C GLY A 15 4.46 -6.68 2.38
N SER A 16 4.52 -6.80 3.69
CA SER A 16 3.70 -7.77 4.44
C SER A 16 2.30 -7.24 4.75
N PHE A 17 1.37 -8.17 4.94
CA PHE A 17 -0.04 -7.93 5.29
C PHE A 17 -0.36 -8.28 6.75
N SER A 18 0.67 -8.36 7.60
CA SER A 18 0.54 -8.72 9.01
C SER A 18 0.42 -7.49 9.90
N ASP A 19 -0.14 -7.69 11.09
CA ASP A 19 -0.14 -6.69 12.14
C ASP A 19 1.27 -6.54 12.75
N TYR A 20 1.58 -5.30 13.13
CA TYR A 20 2.82 -4.94 13.80
C TYR A 20 2.55 -3.86 14.86
N PRO A 21 3.47 -3.62 15.81
CA PRO A 21 3.29 -2.57 16.82
C PRO A 21 3.09 -1.15 16.27
N CYS A 22 3.51 -0.90 15.02
CA CYS A 22 3.29 0.37 14.31
C CYS A 22 1.92 0.45 13.62
N SER A 23 1.15 -0.64 13.57
CA SER A 23 -0.13 -0.68 12.86
C SER A 23 -1.13 0.26 13.53
N PRO A 24 -1.78 1.17 12.78
CA PRO A 24 -2.75 2.07 13.35
C PRO A 24 -3.99 1.28 13.79
N GLU A 25 -4.49 1.60 14.98
CA GLU A 25 -5.78 1.11 15.47
C GLU A 25 -6.87 2.12 15.08
N PRO A 26 -8.05 1.66 14.61
CA PRO A 26 -9.17 2.55 14.38
C PRO A 26 -9.66 3.14 15.70
N ALA A 27 -10.16 4.38 15.65
CA ALA A 27 -10.71 5.05 16.84
C ALA A 27 -12.01 4.39 17.32
N ASP A 28 -12.75 3.77 16.39
CA ASP A 28 -14.01 3.07 16.62
C ASP A 28 -13.98 1.74 15.84
N GLU A 29 -14.62 0.69 16.36
CA GLU A 29 -14.66 -0.64 15.72
C GLU A 29 -15.32 -0.63 14.34
N ASP A 30 -16.17 0.35 14.07
CA ASP A 30 -16.89 0.52 12.80
C ASP A 30 -16.29 1.62 11.90
N GLN A 31 -15.07 2.11 12.20
CA GLN A 31 -14.46 3.18 11.41
C GLN A 31 -14.09 2.68 10.00
N ILE A 32 -14.91 3.04 9.02
CA ILE A 32 -14.66 2.73 7.61
C ILE A 32 -13.63 3.70 7.04
N GLY A 33 -12.55 3.18 6.45
CA GLY A 33 -11.56 3.95 5.74
C GLY A 33 -10.19 3.29 5.68
N ILE A 34 -9.18 4.12 5.48
CA ILE A 34 -7.77 3.72 5.43
C ILE A 34 -7.03 4.54 6.48
N LEU A 35 -6.17 3.91 7.26
CA LEU A 35 -5.35 4.53 8.29
C LEU A 35 -3.89 4.26 8.00
N LEU A 36 -3.05 5.27 8.19
CA LEU A 36 -1.60 5.20 8.01
C LEU A 36 -0.87 5.66 9.28
N ALA A 37 0.17 4.94 9.61
CA ALA A 37 1.18 5.29 10.61
C ALA A 37 2.57 5.17 9.97
N ALA A 38 3.43 6.14 10.23
CA ALA A 38 4.77 6.19 9.66
C ALA A 38 5.75 6.75 10.69
N PRO A 39 7.05 6.41 10.59
CA PRO A 39 8.06 7.02 11.42
C PRO A 39 8.29 8.46 10.98
N ASP A 40 8.48 9.37 11.94
CA ASP A 40 8.80 10.77 11.64
C ASP A 40 10.09 10.90 10.83
N THR A 41 11.07 10.01 11.08
CA THR A 41 12.37 10.04 10.43
C THR A 41 12.87 8.65 10.06
N VAL A 42 13.33 8.51 8.81
CA VAL A 42 13.97 7.33 8.25
C VAL A 42 15.41 7.70 7.87
N SER A 43 16.36 6.92 8.38
CA SER A 43 17.79 7.09 8.07
C SER A 43 18.25 6.03 7.07
N TYR A 44 18.94 6.45 6.01
CA TYR A 44 19.49 5.55 4.99
C TYR A 44 21.01 5.67 4.85
N MET A 45 21.67 4.66 4.29
CA MET A 45 23.10 4.69 4.01
C MET A 45 23.32 5.03 2.53
N PRO A 46 23.94 6.18 2.19
CA PRO A 46 24.13 6.57 0.80
C PRO A 46 24.92 5.54 -0.01
N GLY A 47 24.47 5.27 -1.24
CA GLY A 47 25.11 4.34 -2.17
C GLY A 47 25.06 2.86 -1.76
N THR A 48 24.25 2.50 -0.77
CA THR A 48 24.02 1.12 -0.36
C THR A 48 22.52 0.80 -0.45
N PRO A 49 22.07 -0.01 -1.43
CA PRO A 49 20.69 -0.43 -1.49
C PRO A 49 20.33 -1.23 -0.23
N PHE A 50 19.06 -1.13 0.18
CA PHE A 50 18.61 -1.82 1.38
C PHE A 50 18.34 -3.29 1.04
N ALA A 51 19.16 -4.21 1.59
CA ALA A 51 18.94 -5.67 1.66
C ALA A 51 18.24 -6.30 0.43
N ASN A 52 19.02 -6.64 -0.61
CA ASN A 52 18.57 -7.32 -1.85
C ASN A 52 17.48 -6.62 -2.66
N ASP A 53 17.02 -5.46 -2.21
CA ASP A 53 15.95 -4.69 -2.83
C ASP A 53 16.51 -3.65 -3.82
N THR A 54 15.65 -3.16 -4.72
CA THR A 54 15.98 -2.04 -5.62
C THR A 54 15.97 -0.69 -4.92
N ALA A 55 15.32 -0.61 -3.75
CA ALA A 55 15.18 0.61 -2.99
C ALA A 55 16.45 1.04 -2.23
N PHE A 56 16.74 2.35 -2.24
CA PHE A 56 17.87 2.95 -1.51
C PHE A 56 17.65 3.02 0.01
N ALA A 57 16.40 2.98 0.45
CA ALA A 57 15.99 3.11 1.84
C ALA A 57 14.77 2.23 2.12
N ARG A 58 14.57 1.90 3.39
CA ARG A 58 13.36 1.22 3.84
C ARG A 58 12.40 2.28 4.40
N VAL A 59 11.58 2.87 3.54
CA VAL A 59 10.62 3.92 3.91
C VAL A 59 9.28 3.26 4.19
N LEU A 60 9.16 2.67 5.39
CA LEU A 60 7.98 1.92 5.77
C LEU A 60 6.81 2.82 6.19
N VAL A 61 5.63 2.39 5.78
CA VAL A 61 4.36 2.86 6.32
C VAL A 61 3.60 1.63 6.78
N CYS A 62 3.07 1.66 8.00
CA CYS A 62 2.15 0.65 8.50
C CYS A 62 0.74 1.18 8.32
N GLY A 63 -0.14 0.39 7.74
CA GLY A 63 -1.49 0.81 7.50
C GLY A 63 -2.51 -0.27 7.78
N TYR A 64 -3.73 0.21 7.97
CA TYR A 64 -4.91 -0.61 8.20
C TYR A 64 -6.01 -0.08 7.30
N TYR A 65 -6.76 -0.96 6.65
CA TYR A 65 -7.98 -0.59 5.95
C TYR A 65 -9.15 -1.35 6.54
N TYR A 66 -10.33 -0.72 6.47
CA TYR A 66 -11.61 -1.32 6.79
C TYR A 66 -12.63 -0.74 5.82
N LEU A 67 -13.03 -1.52 4.82
CA LEU A 67 -13.80 -1.04 3.66
C LEU A 67 -14.98 -1.96 3.38
N PRO A 68 -16.12 -1.45 2.89
CA PRO A 68 -17.24 -2.31 2.55
C PRO A 68 -16.88 -3.23 1.37
N MET A 69 -17.29 -4.51 1.42
CA MET A 69 -17.04 -5.52 0.38
C MET A 69 -17.46 -5.04 -1.01
N ASN A 70 -18.52 -4.24 -1.08
CA ASN A 70 -19.11 -3.73 -2.31
C ASN A 70 -18.37 -2.49 -2.88
N THR A 71 -17.06 -2.38 -2.63
CA THR A 71 -16.21 -1.31 -3.17
C THR A 71 -15.94 -1.53 -4.66
N LEU A 72 -16.99 -1.35 -5.47
CA LEU A 72 -16.95 -1.15 -6.94
C LEU A 72 -16.83 -2.42 -7.81
N ASN A 73 -17.38 -3.57 -7.39
CA ASN A 73 -17.23 -4.86 -8.12
C ASN A 73 -15.76 -5.20 -8.42
N LEU A 74 -14.84 -4.79 -7.55
CA LEU A 74 -13.42 -5.07 -7.72
C LEU A 74 -13.18 -6.54 -7.34
N ASP A 75 -13.13 -7.42 -8.34
CA ASP A 75 -12.60 -8.79 -8.17
C ASP A 75 -11.11 -8.72 -7.77
N GLY A 76 -10.69 -9.41 -6.70
CA GLY A 76 -9.29 -9.51 -6.24
C GLY A 76 -9.01 -8.94 -4.84
N ASP A 77 -7.73 -8.92 -4.45
CA ASP A 77 -7.29 -8.43 -3.14
C ASP A 77 -7.28 -6.89 -3.11
N LEU A 78 -8.18 -6.28 -2.33
CA LEU A 78 -8.39 -4.82 -2.27
C LEU A 78 -7.11 -4.06 -1.91
N VAL A 79 -6.25 -4.70 -1.13
CA VAL A 79 -5.02 -4.13 -0.61
C VAL A 79 -4.01 -3.80 -1.73
N GLU A 80 -4.00 -4.58 -2.80
CA GLU A 80 -3.12 -4.39 -3.95
C GLU A 80 -3.54 -3.19 -4.80
N LYS A 81 -4.81 -2.78 -4.68
CA LYS A 81 -5.41 -1.65 -5.41
C LYS A 81 -5.31 -0.33 -4.66
N ILE A 82 -4.86 -0.33 -3.40
CA ILE A 82 -4.67 0.89 -2.62
C ILE A 82 -3.55 1.71 -3.27
N VAL A 83 -3.88 2.94 -3.67
CA VAL A 83 -2.94 3.86 -4.30
C VAL A 83 -2.27 4.71 -3.23
N PHE A 84 -0.96 4.70 -3.20
CA PHE A 84 -0.12 5.52 -2.34
C PHE A 84 0.39 6.73 -3.10
N VAL A 85 0.40 7.89 -2.43
CA VAL A 85 0.95 9.12 -2.97
C VAL A 85 1.92 9.72 -1.97
N ALA A 86 3.13 9.99 -2.41
CA ALA A 86 4.12 10.78 -1.67
C ALA A 86 4.37 12.09 -2.43
N VAL A 87 4.32 13.21 -1.73
CA VAL A 87 4.64 14.53 -2.27
C VAL A 87 5.88 15.06 -1.56
N ASP A 88 6.93 15.34 -2.33
CA ASP A 88 8.13 16.01 -1.83
C ASP A 88 7.78 17.46 -1.43
N ALA A 89 8.02 17.81 -0.17
CA ALA A 89 7.70 19.11 0.39
C ALA A 89 8.54 20.27 -0.18
N GLU A 90 9.75 20.01 -0.69
CA GLU A 90 10.60 21.04 -1.29
C GLU A 90 10.30 21.22 -2.79
N SER A 91 10.26 20.12 -3.54
CA SER A 91 10.09 20.17 -4.99
C SER A 91 8.63 20.16 -5.46
N ASN A 92 7.68 19.83 -4.58
CA ASN A 92 6.27 19.56 -4.90
C ASN A 92 6.07 18.45 -5.95
N ARG A 93 7.11 17.64 -6.21
CA ARG A 93 6.99 16.48 -7.08
C ARG A 93 6.20 15.39 -6.37
N SER A 94 5.20 14.84 -7.06
CA SER A 94 4.42 13.71 -6.58
C SER A 94 4.95 12.39 -7.15
N PHE A 95 4.86 11.36 -6.33
CA PHE A 95 5.18 9.98 -6.65
C PHE A 95 3.94 9.15 -6.30
N THR A 96 3.59 8.20 -7.15
CA THR A 96 2.35 7.42 -7.01
C THR A 96 2.61 5.99 -7.41
N GLY A 97 2.01 5.06 -6.68
CA GLY A 97 2.17 3.62 -6.90
C GLY A 97 1.23 2.81 -6.02
N THR A 98 1.24 1.50 -6.23
CA THR A 98 0.39 0.51 -5.55
C THR A 98 1.27 -0.60 -4.98
N MET A 99 0.71 -1.45 -4.10
CA MET A 99 1.45 -2.62 -3.64
C MET A 99 1.38 -3.82 -4.58
N ALA A 100 0.52 -3.79 -5.60
CA ALA A 100 0.55 -4.78 -6.67
C ALA A 100 1.96 -4.83 -7.27
N GLU A 101 2.52 -6.03 -7.41
CA GLU A 101 3.70 -6.21 -8.26
C GLU A 101 3.37 -5.64 -9.63
N GLU A 102 4.23 -4.78 -10.19
CA GLU A 102 4.20 -4.49 -11.62
C GLU A 102 4.51 -5.80 -12.35
N SER A 103 3.51 -6.68 -12.47
CA SER A 103 3.51 -7.63 -13.57
C SER A 103 3.53 -6.75 -14.82
N PRO A 104 4.57 -6.82 -15.66
CA PRO A 104 4.49 -6.18 -16.96
C PRO A 104 3.18 -6.66 -17.57
N GLU A 105 2.32 -5.74 -18.00
CA GLU A 105 1.08 -6.07 -18.69
C GLU A 105 1.46 -6.97 -19.88
N GLU A 106 1.43 -8.29 -19.69
CA GLU A 106 1.50 -9.21 -20.80
C GLU A 106 0.26 -8.87 -21.64
N PRO A 107 0.42 -8.54 -22.93
CA PRO A 107 -0.73 -8.23 -23.76
C PRO A 107 -1.68 -9.41 -23.64
N MET A 108 -2.87 -9.16 -23.11
CA MET A 108 -3.90 -10.18 -23.00
C MET A 108 -4.01 -10.88 -24.36
N PRO A 109 -3.81 -12.20 -24.46
CA PRO A 109 -4.06 -12.89 -25.71
C PRO A 109 -5.51 -12.59 -26.09
N ASP A 110 -5.73 -12.18 -27.35
CA ASP A 110 -7.08 -12.04 -27.89
C ASP A 110 -7.87 -13.28 -27.49
N PRO A 111 -9.06 -13.14 -26.88
CA PRO A 111 -9.85 -14.29 -26.49
C PRO A 111 -10.11 -15.12 -27.76
N GLU A 112 -9.58 -16.35 -27.78
CA GLU A 112 -9.96 -17.30 -28.82
C GLU A 112 -11.50 -17.41 -28.77
N PRO A 113 -12.20 -17.40 -29.92
CA PRO A 113 -13.63 -17.53 -29.92
C PRO A 113 -13.99 -18.87 -29.28
N SER A 114 -14.50 -18.83 -28.04
CA SER A 114 -15.01 -20.03 -27.39
C SER A 114 -16.32 -20.41 -28.07
N ASP A 115 -16.38 -21.64 -28.59
CA ASP A 115 -17.60 -22.28 -29.12
C ASP A 115 -18.55 -22.74 -27.98
N GLU A 116 -18.31 -22.33 -26.73
CA GLU A 116 -19.20 -22.63 -25.61
C GLU A 116 -20.42 -21.68 -25.63
N GLU A 117 -21.60 -22.27 -25.80
CA GLU A 117 -22.88 -21.56 -25.64
C GLU A 117 -22.91 -20.87 -24.27
N PRO A 118 -23.30 -19.58 -24.20
CA PRO A 118 -23.41 -18.88 -22.93
C PRO A 118 -24.41 -19.61 -22.04
N PRO A 119 -24.11 -19.78 -20.74
CA PRO A 119 -25.02 -20.47 -19.83
C PRO A 119 -26.40 -19.79 -19.86
N GLY A 120 -27.45 -20.61 -19.91
CA GLY A 120 -28.82 -20.14 -19.95
C GLY A 120 -29.17 -19.30 -18.71
N PRO A 121 -30.19 -18.42 -18.80
CA PRO A 121 -30.55 -17.48 -17.73
C PRO A 121 -30.92 -18.12 -16.39
N ASP A 122 -31.08 -19.44 -16.34
CA ASP A 122 -31.48 -20.21 -15.16
C ASP A 122 -30.30 -20.91 -14.45
N GLU A 123 -29.06 -20.84 -14.98
CA GLU A 123 -27.84 -21.41 -14.33
C GLU A 123 -26.96 -20.38 -13.63
N LEU A 124 -27.45 -19.14 -13.47
CA LEU A 124 -26.93 -18.24 -12.46
C LEU A 124 -27.40 -18.74 -11.09
N VAL A 125 -26.79 -19.82 -10.61
CA VAL A 125 -26.80 -20.17 -9.19
C VAL A 125 -26.35 -18.90 -8.47
N SER A 126 -27.29 -18.23 -7.81
CA SER A 126 -26.99 -17.17 -6.87
C SER A 126 -26.10 -17.77 -5.81
N LEU A 127 -24.78 -17.66 -6.04
CA LEU A 127 -23.80 -17.75 -4.99
C LEU A 127 -24.33 -16.83 -3.89
N PRO A 128 -24.38 -17.27 -2.62
CA PRO A 128 -24.76 -16.39 -1.54
C PRO A 128 -23.87 -15.15 -1.68
N THR A 129 -24.44 -14.00 -2.00
CA THR A 129 -23.76 -12.72 -1.89
C THR A 129 -23.23 -12.71 -0.46
N PRO A 130 -21.90 -12.77 -0.24
CA PRO A 130 -21.40 -12.56 1.10
C PRO A 130 -22.02 -11.25 1.57
N ALA A 131 -22.55 -11.27 2.80
CA ALA A 131 -23.21 -10.14 3.40
C ALA A 131 -22.33 -8.88 3.25
N ASP A 132 -22.94 -7.70 3.36
CA ASP A 132 -22.30 -6.38 3.40
C ASP A 132 -21.31 -6.20 4.59
N GLU A 133 -20.61 -7.26 4.99
CA GLU A 133 -19.57 -7.24 5.99
C GLU A 133 -18.34 -6.54 5.42
N PRO A 134 -17.88 -5.47 6.06
CA PRO A 134 -16.65 -4.79 5.67
C PRO A 134 -15.45 -5.73 5.80
N ILE A 135 -14.53 -5.64 4.83
CA ILE A 135 -13.25 -6.34 4.85
C ILE A 135 -12.23 -5.39 5.48
N GLY A 136 -11.50 -5.92 6.46
CA GLY A 136 -10.35 -5.24 7.04
C GLY A 136 -9.06 -6.00 6.85
N GLY A 137 -7.95 -5.28 6.79
CA GLY A 137 -6.63 -5.86 6.68
C GLY A 137 -5.51 -4.87 6.97
N TRP A 138 -4.33 -5.40 7.22
CA TRP A 138 -3.10 -4.62 7.43
C TRP A 138 -2.23 -4.64 6.17
N PHE A 139 -1.40 -3.62 6.02
CA PHE A 139 -0.41 -3.53 4.96
C PHE A 139 0.81 -2.74 5.40
N ASN A 140 1.99 -3.14 4.92
CA ASN A 140 3.26 -2.58 5.34
C ASN A 140 4.20 -2.28 4.15
N PRO A 141 3.84 -1.38 3.21
CA PRO A 141 4.64 -1.07 2.03
C PRO A 141 5.99 -0.43 2.37
N ASN A 142 6.96 -0.68 1.50
CA ASN A 142 8.16 0.15 1.39
C ASN A 142 7.94 1.20 0.31
N LEU A 143 7.67 2.45 0.70
CA LEU A 143 7.39 3.53 -0.26
C LEU A 143 8.54 3.82 -1.21
N ALA A 144 9.79 3.62 -0.77
CA ALA A 144 10.94 3.84 -1.64
C ALA A 144 10.94 2.88 -2.83
N ASP A 145 10.40 1.68 -2.64
CA ASP A 145 10.27 0.66 -3.68
C ASP A 145 9.03 0.93 -4.54
N ILE A 146 7.83 0.89 -3.93
CA ILE A 146 6.56 0.97 -4.68
C ILE A 146 6.31 2.32 -5.36
N LEU A 147 6.99 3.40 -4.93
CA LEU A 147 6.87 4.73 -5.56
C LEU A 147 8.12 5.10 -6.38
N GLY A 148 9.15 4.26 -6.41
CA GLY A 148 10.43 4.56 -7.05
C GLY A 148 11.05 5.87 -6.55
N LEU A 149 11.08 6.08 -5.23
CA LEU A 149 11.59 7.33 -4.67
C LEU A 149 13.08 7.50 -5.00
N PRO A 150 13.51 8.70 -5.42
CA PRO A 150 14.92 8.93 -5.71
C PRO A 150 15.74 8.91 -4.42
N GLU A 151 16.96 8.38 -4.50
CA GLU A 151 17.92 8.46 -3.40
C GLU A 151 18.23 9.93 -3.08
N GLY A 152 17.91 10.35 -1.86
CA GLY A 152 18.12 11.72 -1.44
C GLY A 152 17.50 12.02 -0.08
N ALA A 153 18.00 13.07 0.57
CA ALA A 153 17.31 13.65 1.71
C ALA A 153 16.07 14.39 1.21
N ALA A 154 14.91 14.10 1.80
CA ALA A 154 13.65 14.72 1.43
C ALA A 154 12.65 14.62 2.58
N THR A 155 11.64 15.50 2.58
CA THR A 155 10.48 15.38 3.45
C THR A 155 9.28 15.08 2.57
N TYR A 156 8.61 13.96 2.84
CA TYR A 156 7.45 13.53 2.07
C TYR A 156 6.18 13.68 2.89
N THR A 157 5.16 14.27 2.28
CA THR A 157 3.78 14.20 2.74
C THR A 157 3.09 13.03 2.04
N VAL A 158 2.63 12.05 2.81
CA VAL A 158 2.13 10.76 2.29
C VAL A 158 0.67 10.56 2.66
N TYR A 159 -0.12 10.09 1.70
CA TYR A 159 -1.47 9.59 1.92
C TYR A 159 -1.77 8.41 0.99
N ALA A 160 -2.79 7.64 1.32
CA ALA A 160 -3.29 6.54 0.51
C ALA A 160 -4.78 6.73 0.21
N PHE A 161 -5.26 6.16 -0.89
CA PHE A 161 -6.67 6.17 -1.22
C PHE A 161 -7.11 4.95 -2.02
N LEU A 162 -8.39 4.62 -1.92
CA LEU A 162 -9.09 3.65 -2.76
C LEU A 162 -10.52 4.15 -3.01
N GLY A 163 -10.84 4.49 -4.26
CA GLY A 163 -12.13 5.09 -4.60
C GLY A 163 -12.41 6.37 -3.79
N PRO A 164 -13.54 6.46 -3.05
CA PRO A 164 -13.86 7.62 -2.22
C PRO A 164 -13.12 7.64 -0.88
N TYR A 165 -12.47 6.54 -0.48
CA TYR A 165 -11.82 6.41 0.82
C TYR A 165 -10.39 6.95 0.74
N ARG A 166 -10.08 7.93 1.59
CA ARG A 166 -8.77 8.55 1.70
C ARG A 166 -8.28 8.43 3.13
N SER A 167 -6.99 8.13 3.29
CA SER A 167 -6.37 8.03 4.60
C SER A 167 -6.10 9.39 5.24
N ASN A 168 -5.74 9.35 6.53
CA ASN A 168 -4.98 10.44 7.12
C ASN A 168 -3.66 10.67 6.36
N THR A 169 -3.10 11.87 6.52
CA THR A 169 -1.81 12.23 5.93
C THR A 169 -0.71 12.11 6.97
N VAL A 170 0.40 11.48 6.61
CA VAL A 170 1.60 11.34 7.45
C VAL A 170 2.77 12.09 6.82
N THR A 171 3.72 12.54 7.65
CA THR A 171 4.93 13.21 7.18
C THR A 171 6.14 12.36 7.52
N ILE A 172 7.00 12.10 6.54
CA ILE A 172 8.18 11.25 6.70
C ILE A 172 9.40 12.02 6.25
N ARG A 173 10.39 12.17 7.15
CA ARG A 173 11.68 12.76 6.80
C ARG A 173 12.69 11.67 6.47
N VAL A 174 13.16 11.64 5.24
CA VAL A 174 14.23 10.74 4.79
C VAL A 174 15.55 11.49 4.84
N GLN A 175 16.56 10.93 5.51
CA GLN A 175 17.86 11.60 5.64
C GLN A 175 19.03 10.60 5.62
N PRO A 176 20.20 11.01 5.10
CA PRO A 176 21.39 10.18 5.14
C PRO A 176 21.84 10.01 6.59
N ARG A 177 22.27 8.80 6.93
CA ARG A 177 22.86 8.49 8.22
C ARG A 177 24.23 9.15 8.30
N GLY A 178 24.41 10.02 9.30
CA GLY A 178 25.72 10.63 9.59
C GLY A 178 26.77 9.54 9.82
N ARG A 179 27.96 9.74 9.27
CA ARG A 179 29.14 8.91 9.57
C ARG A 179 29.62 9.14 11.00
#